data_AF-A0A8B5ZPB1-F1
#
_entry.id   AF-A0A8B5ZPB1-F1
#
_cell.length_a   1.000
_cell.length_b   1.000
_cell.length_c   1.000
_cell.angle_alpha   90.00
_cell.angle_beta   90.00
_cell.angle_gamma   90.00
#
_symmetry.space_group_name_H-M   'P 1'
#
loop_
_entity.id
_entity.type
_entity.pdbx_description
1 polymer ?
#
loop_
_entity_poly.entity_id
_entity_poly.type
_entity_poly.pdbx_seq_one_letter_code
_entity_poly.pdbx_strand_id
1 'polypeptide(L)'
;MKHVILVRSSAFKTQRLSRQARYLLNEGYKVTIISWSRHSSSNAEQNTRNTLEKLGAKIVCFDYFHEYGKGIFGIYPRIKWVIFLANFINNQMCDFVCFVDLDSMIASFLIKRIKRTPVFIADFADFIEEYPIKYASIVRPIIEVLNKIIFNSFEYILVPNEQRLKYYMRDHDKVKVINNAPDIELNIKSSRNGAILYCGTLGPDRGIGLICDAIDQSCNLKFRVAGWGPFENELLQREGSQLTYLNHIDYTNVLLETAECDFVYCVYDPSISVNKFSDPNKFYEAIYFGKPLIVARGTGIDLIVEEAGIGIVIDYNSKSLIESVESISQLDYDTFVNNIDLCKMRFSSALNNEKLKEIYT
;
A
#
# COMPACT_ATOMS: atom_id res chain seq x y z
N MET A 1 -16.05 13.56 -22.61
CA MET A 1 -15.66 12.92 -21.35
C MET A 1 -14.69 11.80 -21.65
N LYS A 2 -13.47 11.87 -21.10
CA LYS A 2 -12.45 10.82 -21.27
C LYS A 2 -12.84 9.57 -20.48
N HIS A 3 -12.54 8.39 -21.01
CA HIS A 3 -12.83 7.11 -20.36
C HIS A 3 -11.55 6.42 -19.90
N VAL A 4 -11.47 6.14 -18.60
CA VAL A 4 -10.35 5.46 -17.95
C VAL A 4 -10.80 4.06 -17.50
N ILE A 5 -10.01 3.05 -17.85
CA ILE A 5 -10.15 1.69 -17.33
C ILE A 5 -9.05 1.45 -16.29
N LEU A 6 -9.44 1.14 -15.05
CA LEU A 6 -8.52 0.73 -13.99
C LEU A 6 -8.59 -0.78 -13.81
N VAL A 7 -7.44 -1.46 -13.81
CA VAL A 7 -7.35 -2.92 -13.79
C VAL A 7 -6.49 -3.38 -12.62
N ARG A 8 -7.06 -4.23 -11.77
CA ARG A 8 -6.31 -4.95 -10.74
C ARG A 8 -7.03 -6.24 -10.37
N SER A 9 -6.30 -7.33 -10.30
CA SER A 9 -6.80 -8.65 -9.85
C SER A 9 -7.33 -8.66 -8.41
N SER A 10 -7.07 -7.61 -7.64
CA SER A 10 -7.43 -7.44 -6.22
C SER A 10 -7.91 -6.00 -5.92
N ALA A 11 -8.67 -5.40 -6.83
CA ALA A 11 -8.99 -3.97 -6.87
C ALA A 11 -9.44 -3.32 -5.54
N PHE A 12 -10.15 -4.05 -4.67
CA PHE A 12 -10.77 -3.50 -3.46
C PHE A 12 -10.06 -3.87 -2.15
N LYS A 13 -8.94 -4.63 -2.22
CA LYS A 13 -8.21 -5.07 -1.03
C LYS A 13 -7.30 -4.00 -0.41
N THR A 14 -6.93 -2.99 -1.20
CA THR A 14 -6.05 -1.91 -0.75
C THR A 14 -6.55 -0.58 -1.31
N GLN A 15 -6.14 0.52 -0.69
CA GLN A 15 -6.68 1.85 -0.99
C GLN A 15 -6.15 2.50 -2.26
N ARG A 16 -5.06 1.98 -2.84
CA ARG A 16 -4.38 2.64 -3.97
C ARG A 16 -5.26 2.81 -5.20
N LEU A 17 -5.93 1.74 -5.64
CA LEU A 17 -6.81 1.78 -6.82
C LEU A 17 -8.09 2.57 -6.51
N SER A 18 -8.71 2.35 -5.34
CA SER A 18 -9.94 3.04 -4.96
C SER A 18 -9.74 4.56 -4.83
N ARG A 19 -8.58 5.01 -4.31
CA ARG A 19 -8.18 6.42 -4.27
C ARG A 19 -8.08 7.02 -5.67
N GLN A 20 -7.36 6.35 -6.57
CA GLN A 20 -7.22 6.81 -7.96
C GLN A 20 -8.59 6.85 -8.67
N ALA A 21 -9.44 5.85 -8.47
CA ALA A 21 -10.79 5.81 -9.01
C ALA A 21 -11.65 6.98 -8.52
N ARG A 22 -11.61 7.28 -7.21
CA ARG A 22 -12.34 8.39 -6.60
C ARG A 22 -11.92 9.73 -7.18
N TYR A 23 -10.61 9.98 -7.26
CA TYR A 23 -10.07 11.19 -7.90
C TYR A 23 -10.59 11.35 -9.33
N LEU A 24 -10.48 10.31 -10.16
CA LEU A 24 -10.93 10.37 -11.55
C LEU A 24 -12.44 10.61 -11.68
N LEU A 25 -13.27 10.00 -10.83
CA LEU A 25 -14.71 10.25 -10.82
C LEU A 25 -15.03 11.70 -10.45
N ASN A 26 -14.35 12.24 -9.43
CA ASN A 26 -14.53 13.62 -8.97
C ASN A 26 -14.12 14.65 -10.03
N GLU A 27 -13.09 14.35 -10.84
CA GLU A 27 -12.67 15.17 -11.99
C GLU A 27 -13.56 14.95 -13.24
N GLY A 28 -14.65 14.18 -13.13
CA GLY A 28 -15.62 13.98 -14.20
C GLY A 28 -15.21 13.01 -15.29
N TYR A 29 -14.25 12.12 -15.03
CA TYR A 29 -13.92 11.03 -15.96
C TYR A 29 -14.96 9.92 -15.89
N LYS A 30 -15.18 9.25 -17.03
CA LYS A 30 -15.87 7.95 -17.02
C LYS A 30 -14.87 6.91 -16.51
N VAL A 31 -15.21 6.20 -15.44
CA VAL A 31 -14.32 5.18 -14.85
C VAL A 31 -14.95 3.79 -14.96
N THR A 32 -14.20 2.84 -15.52
CA THR A 32 -14.50 1.40 -15.43
C THR A 32 -13.42 0.74 -14.59
N ILE A 33 -13.81 -0.04 -13.58
CA ILE A 33 -12.89 -0.83 -12.76
C ILE A 33 -13.08 -2.30 -13.14
N ILE A 34 -11.99 -2.96 -13.54
CA ILE A 34 -11.98 -4.40 -13.81
C ILE A 34 -11.24 -5.11 -12.67
N SER A 35 -11.96 -6.00 -11.98
CA SER A 35 -11.46 -6.76 -10.84
C SER A 35 -11.65 -8.26 -11.04
N TRP A 36 -10.90 -9.07 -10.31
CA TRP A 36 -11.07 -10.51 -10.25
C TRP A 36 -11.70 -10.90 -8.91
N SER A 37 -12.94 -11.39 -8.94
CA SER A 37 -13.76 -11.71 -7.75
C SER A 37 -13.12 -12.78 -6.86
N ARG A 38 -12.55 -13.84 -7.46
CA ARG A 38 -11.99 -15.02 -6.75
C ARG A 38 -12.95 -15.71 -5.78
N HIS A 39 -14.23 -15.32 -5.78
CA HIS A 39 -15.26 -15.68 -4.80
C HIS A 39 -14.81 -15.43 -3.35
N SER A 40 -13.97 -14.42 -3.14
CA SER A 40 -13.51 -14.01 -1.82
C SER A 40 -13.68 -12.51 -1.70
N SER A 41 -14.69 -12.05 -0.97
CA SER A 41 -14.89 -10.62 -0.69
C SER A 41 -15.15 -10.42 0.80
N SER A 42 -14.33 -9.61 1.44
CA SER A 42 -14.60 -9.10 2.78
C SER A 42 -15.71 -8.02 2.77
N ASN A 43 -16.33 -7.74 3.92
CA ASN A 43 -17.28 -6.63 4.07
C ASN A 43 -16.65 -5.28 3.68
N ALA A 44 -15.36 -5.09 3.99
CA ALA A 44 -14.62 -3.88 3.62
C ALA A 44 -14.48 -3.72 2.10
N GLU A 45 -14.21 -4.81 1.38
CA GLU A 45 -14.16 -4.81 -0.09
C GLU A 45 -15.53 -4.45 -0.69
N GLN A 46 -16.61 -5.02 -0.16
CA GLN A 46 -17.98 -4.73 -0.62
C GLN A 46 -18.38 -3.28 -0.36
N ASN A 47 -18.03 -2.72 0.81
CA ASN A 47 -18.29 -1.32 1.13
C ASN A 47 -17.55 -0.36 0.19
N THR A 48 -16.28 -0.67 -0.11
CA THR A 48 -15.47 0.12 -1.06
C THR A 48 -16.09 0.06 -2.47
N ARG A 49 -16.50 -1.13 -2.91
CA ARG A 49 -17.18 -1.35 -4.18
C ARG A 49 -18.46 -0.51 -4.29
N ASN A 50 -19.34 -0.62 -3.30
CA ASN A 50 -20.62 0.10 -3.24
C ASN A 50 -20.40 1.62 -3.27
N THR A 51 -19.36 2.10 -2.58
CA THR A 51 -19.02 3.53 -2.54
C THR A 51 -18.62 4.03 -3.93
N LEU A 52 -17.78 3.29 -4.65
CA LEU A 52 -17.34 3.66 -6.00
C LEU A 52 -18.47 3.56 -7.03
N GLU A 53 -19.35 2.55 -6.93
CA GLU A 53 -20.55 2.45 -7.78
C GLU A 53 -21.49 3.65 -7.57
N LYS A 54 -21.70 4.08 -6.31
CA LYS A 54 -22.48 5.29 -5.99
C LYS A 54 -21.85 6.57 -6.56
N LEU A 55 -20.53 6.63 -6.64
CA LEU A 55 -19.80 7.73 -7.30
C LEU A 55 -19.83 7.63 -8.84
N GLY A 56 -20.40 6.58 -9.42
CA GLY A 56 -20.58 6.44 -10.86
C GLY A 56 -19.58 5.51 -11.55
N ALA A 57 -18.75 4.77 -10.81
CA ALA A 57 -17.86 3.77 -11.40
C ALA A 57 -18.64 2.59 -11.97
N LYS A 58 -18.28 2.16 -13.18
CA LYS A 58 -18.72 0.85 -13.71
C LYS A 58 -17.77 -0.24 -13.21
N ILE A 59 -18.28 -1.23 -12.48
CA ILE A 59 -17.46 -2.33 -11.98
C ILE A 59 -17.71 -3.60 -12.80
N VAL A 60 -16.64 -4.17 -13.34
CA VAL A 60 -16.66 -5.41 -14.13
C VAL A 60 -15.84 -6.46 -13.40
N CYS A 61 -16.45 -7.60 -13.10
CA CYS A 61 -15.81 -8.67 -12.37
C CYS A 61 -15.51 -9.85 -13.30
N PHE A 62 -14.25 -10.29 -13.31
CA PHE A 62 -13.90 -11.63 -13.76
C PHE A 62 -14.24 -12.60 -12.64
N ASP A 63 -15.31 -13.37 -12.84
CA ASP A 63 -15.82 -14.29 -11.82
C ASP A 63 -15.23 -15.69 -12.05
N TYR A 64 -14.15 -15.96 -11.34
CA TYR A 64 -13.44 -17.23 -11.41
C TYR A 64 -12.77 -17.52 -10.08
N PHE A 65 -13.05 -18.67 -9.48
CA PHE A 65 -12.45 -19.04 -8.19
C PHE A 65 -10.94 -19.30 -8.33
N HIS A 66 -10.14 -18.63 -7.49
CA HIS A 66 -8.74 -19.00 -7.26
C HIS A 66 -8.18 -18.35 -5.99
N GLU A 67 -7.63 -19.15 -5.09
CA GLU A 67 -6.98 -18.67 -3.86
C GLU A 67 -5.74 -17.81 -4.15
N TYR A 68 -5.45 -16.89 -3.24
CA TYR A 68 -4.22 -16.10 -3.26
C TYR A 68 -3.01 -16.97 -2.83
N GLY A 69 -1.80 -16.58 -3.22
CA GLY A 69 -0.57 -17.21 -2.72
C GLY A 69 -0.23 -18.61 -3.25
N LYS A 70 -0.98 -19.16 -4.22
CA LYS A 70 -0.71 -20.51 -4.78
C LYS A 70 0.44 -20.60 -5.77
N GLY A 71 1.20 -19.53 -5.99
CA GLY A 71 2.36 -19.49 -6.88
C GLY A 71 2.04 -20.02 -8.29
N ILE A 72 2.85 -20.98 -8.77
CA ILE A 72 2.73 -21.58 -10.12
C ILE A 72 1.40 -22.29 -10.36
N PHE A 73 0.73 -22.79 -9.31
CA PHE A 73 -0.58 -23.44 -9.45
C PHE A 73 -1.69 -22.45 -9.83
N GLY A 74 -1.40 -21.15 -9.76
CA GLY A 74 -2.27 -20.10 -10.25
C GLY A 74 -2.10 -19.71 -11.71
N ILE A 75 -1.25 -20.39 -12.48
CA ILE A 75 -0.95 -19.98 -13.86
C ILE A 75 -2.17 -20.06 -14.78
N TYR A 76 -2.96 -21.14 -14.71
CA TYR A 76 -4.11 -21.32 -15.59
C TYR A 76 -5.23 -20.30 -15.34
N PRO A 77 -5.64 -20.03 -14.09
CA PRO A 77 -6.57 -18.94 -13.79
C PRO A 77 -6.03 -17.56 -14.24
N ARG A 78 -4.73 -17.30 -14.10
CA ARG A 78 -4.10 -16.05 -14.58
C ARG A 78 -4.14 -15.92 -16.11
N ILE A 79 -3.93 -17.01 -16.85
CA ILE A 79 -4.08 -16.99 -18.31
C ILE A 79 -5.52 -16.62 -18.71
N LYS A 80 -6.52 -17.18 -18.02
CA LYS A 80 -7.93 -16.80 -18.26
C LYS A 80 -8.18 -15.33 -17.95
N TRP A 81 -7.64 -14.82 -16.86
CA TRP A 81 -7.70 -13.40 -16.51
C TRP A 81 -7.10 -12.51 -17.60
N VAL A 82 -5.90 -12.84 -18.10
CA VAL A 82 -5.22 -12.13 -19.19
C VAL A 82 -6.07 -12.11 -20.47
N ILE A 83 -6.62 -13.27 -20.87
CA ILE A 83 -7.48 -13.37 -22.06
C ILE A 83 -8.78 -12.57 -21.89
N PHE A 84 -9.40 -12.65 -20.71
CA PHE A 84 -10.60 -11.89 -20.39
C PHE A 84 -10.35 -10.39 -20.49
N LEU A 85 -9.27 -9.88 -19.90
CA LEU A 85 -8.89 -8.47 -19.96
C LEU A 85 -8.70 -8.00 -21.40
N ALA A 86 -7.90 -8.75 -22.18
CA ALA A 86 -7.63 -8.40 -23.56
C ALA A 86 -8.92 -8.35 -24.39
N ASN A 87 -9.80 -9.35 -24.26
CA ASN A 87 -11.08 -9.39 -24.96
C ASN A 87 -12.01 -8.26 -24.53
N PHE A 88 -12.12 -7.98 -23.24
CA PHE A 88 -12.95 -6.89 -22.75
C PHE A 88 -12.47 -5.55 -23.30
N ILE A 89 -11.19 -5.23 -23.11
CA ILE A 89 -10.61 -3.92 -23.48
C ILE A 89 -10.63 -3.71 -25.00
N ASN A 90 -10.35 -4.75 -25.81
CA ASN A 90 -10.45 -4.69 -27.27
C ASN A 90 -11.86 -4.31 -27.78
N ASN A 91 -12.89 -4.59 -26.98
CA ASN A 91 -14.27 -4.29 -27.30
C ASN A 91 -14.79 -3.00 -26.63
N GLN A 92 -13.91 -2.22 -25.99
CA GLN A 92 -14.26 -0.92 -25.40
C GLN A 92 -13.57 0.22 -26.14
N MET A 93 -14.26 1.36 -26.27
CA MET A 93 -13.60 2.63 -26.57
C MET A 93 -13.19 3.28 -25.25
N CYS A 94 -11.89 3.46 -25.05
CA CYS A 94 -11.31 4.13 -23.89
C CYS A 94 -10.12 4.99 -24.30
N ASP A 95 -9.78 5.96 -23.46
CA ASP A 95 -8.66 6.86 -23.66
C ASP A 95 -7.43 6.38 -22.87
N PHE A 96 -7.64 5.75 -21.71
CA PHE A 96 -6.58 5.28 -20.81
C PHE A 96 -6.88 3.90 -20.24
N VAL A 97 -5.84 3.09 -20.03
CA VAL A 97 -5.89 1.86 -19.25
C VAL A 97 -4.74 1.83 -18.24
N CYS A 98 -5.08 1.80 -16.95
CA CYS A 98 -4.12 1.69 -15.85
C CYS A 98 -4.12 0.27 -15.30
N PHE A 99 -2.96 -0.38 -15.31
CA PHE A 99 -2.75 -1.74 -14.84
C PHE A 99 -1.92 -1.71 -13.55
N VAL A 100 -2.43 -2.28 -12.46
CA VAL A 100 -1.80 -2.18 -11.12
C VAL A 100 -0.98 -3.42 -10.74
N ASP A 101 -1.16 -4.54 -11.44
CA ASP A 101 -0.41 -5.77 -11.18
C ASP A 101 0.14 -6.39 -12.48
N LEU A 102 1.24 -7.13 -12.32
CA LEU A 102 2.03 -7.67 -13.42
C LEU A 102 1.20 -8.58 -14.33
N ASP A 103 0.34 -9.43 -13.76
CA ASP A 103 -0.52 -10.32 -14.54
C ASP A 103 -1.54 -9.55 -15.37
N SER A 104 -2.07 -8.43 -14.88
CA SER A 104 -2.91 -7.55 -15.71
C SER A 104 -2.09 -6.80 -16.77
N MET A 105 -0.87 -6.34 -16.45
CA MET A 105 0.00 -5.66 -17.40
C MET A 105 0.34 -6.54 -18.61
N ILE A 106 0.50 -7.86 -18.43
CA ILE A 106 0.73 -8.82 -19.53
C ILE A 106 -0.44 -8.82 -20.53
N ALA A 107 -1.67 -8.53 -20.10
CA ALA A 107 -2.82 -8.44 -21.01
C ALA A 107 -2.66 -7.32 -22.05
N SER A 108 -1.86 -6.28 -21.77
CA SER A 108 -1.59 -5.19 -22.71
C SER A 108 -1.02 -5.67 -24.06
N PHE A 109 -0.23 -6.76 -24.06
CA PHE A 109 0.37 -7.31 -25.28
C PHE A 109 -0.64 -8.04 -26.18
N LEU A 110 -1.83 -8.37 -25.67
CA LEU A 110 -2.91 -9.00 -26.43
C LEU A 110 -3.99 -7.99 -26.87
N ILE A 111 -3.88 -6.73 -26.45
CA ILE A 111 -4.80 -5.66 -26.84
C ILE A 111 -4.43 -5.17 -28.24
N LYS A 112 -5.35 -5.36 -29.18
CA LYS A 112 -5.23 -5.01 -30.59
C LYS A 112 -5.44 -3.51 -30.78
N ARG A 113 -4.42 -2.81 -31.29
CA ARG A 113 -4.41 -1.36 -31.55
C ARG A 113 -5.19 -0.92 -32.81
N ILE A 114 -6.37 -1.48 -33.06
CA ILE A 114 -7.03 -1.38 -34.39
C ILE A 114 -7.92 -0.14 -34.56
N LYS A 115 -8.47 0.44 -33.48
CA LYS A 115 -9.41 1.60 -33.58
C LYS A 115 -8.82 2.90 -33.06
N ARG A 116 -8.39 2.92 -31.80
CA ARG A 116 -7.68 4.01 -31.11
C ARG A 116 -6.91 3.36 -29.98
N THR A 117 -5.59 3.52 -29.97
CA THR A 117 -4.76 2.94 -28.91
C THR A 117 -4.95 3.80 -27.66
N PRO A 118 -5.48 3.24 -26.55
CA PRO A 118 -5.50 3.96 -25.30
C PRO A 118 -4.07 4.13 -24.79
N VAL A 119 -3.84 5.16 -23.98
CA VAL A 119 -2.60 5.33 -23.22
C VAL A 119 -2.54 4.24 -22.14
N PHE A 120 -1.46 3.46 -22.12
CA PHE A 120 -1.21 2.45 -21.12
C PHE A 120 -0.36 2.99 -19.99
N ILE A 121 -0.85 2.77 -18.77
CA ILE A 121 -0.23 3.19 -17.52
C ILE A 121 0.06 1.94 -16.70
N ALA A 122 1.30 1.74 -16.27
CA ALA A 122 1.69 0.64 -15.38
C ALA A 122 1.90 1.19 -13.98
N ASP A 123 1.09 0.77 -13.02
CA ASP A 123 1.22 1.15 -11.62
C ASP A 123 1.85 0.00 -10.82
N PHE A 124 3.15 0.10 -10.53
CA PHE A 124 3.89 -0.89 -9.75
C PHE A 124 3.65 -0.67 -8.25
N ALA A 125 2.47 -1.09 -7.78
CA ALA A 125 2.08 -1.01 -6.39
C ALA A 125 2.97 -1.89 -5.48
N ASP A 126 3.30 -3.10 -5.95
CA ASP A 126 4.12 -4.08 -5.24
C ASP A 126 5.15 -4.70 -6.22
N PHE A 127 6.40 -4.86 -5.79
CA PHE A 127 7.45 -5.52 -6.58
C PHE A 127 7.48 -7.01 -6.23
N ILE A 128 6.90 -7.81 -7.12
CA ILE A 128 6.76 -9.26 -6.94
C ILE A 128 8.13 -9.93 -6.80
N GLU A 129 9.15 -9.36 -7.45
CA GLU A 129 10.53 -9.85 -7.53
C GLU A 129 11.16 -9.97 -6.15
N GLU A 130 10.80 -9.07 -5.23
CA GLU A 130 11.39 -9.03 -3.90
C GLU A 130 10.73 -10.00 -2.92
N TYR A 131 9.55 -10.51 -3.24
CA TYR A 131 8.90 -11.51 -2.40
C TYR A 131 9.68 -12.84 -2.39
N PRO A 132 9.55 -13.64 -1.32
CA PRO A 132 10.05 -15.00 -1.30
C PRO A 132 9.34 -15.84 -2.39
N ILE A 133 10.00 -16.04 -3.53
CA ILE A 133 9.48 -16.84 -4.64
C ILE A 133 10.12 -18.22 -4.64
N LYS A 134 9.28 -19.26 -4.69
CA LYS A 134 9.76 -20.63 -4.95
C LYS A 134 10.39 -20.69 -6.35
N TYR A 135 11.60 -21.22 -6.46
CA TYR A 135 12.42 -21.22 -7.69
C TYR A 135 12.84 -19.82 -8.15
N ALA A 136 13.18 -18.93 -7.21
CA ALA A 136 13.58 -17.55 -7.47
C ALA A 136 14.65 -17.40 -8.58
N SER A 137 15.63 -18.30 -8.66
CA SER A 137 16.70 -18.24 -9.66
C SER A 137 16.22 -18.35 -11.11
N ILE A 138 15.06 -18.97 -11.33
CA ILE A 138 14.44 -19.12 -12.65
C ILE A 138 13.40 -18.02 -12.88
N VAL A 139 12.58 -17.75 -11.86
CA VAL A 139 11.44 -16.84 -11.99
C VAL A 139 11.87 -15.37 -12.01
N ARG A 140 12.88 -14.96 -11.22
CA ARG A 140 13.32 -13.56 -11.16
C ARG A 140 13.82 -13.02 -12.51
N PRO A 141 14.71 -13.71 -13.25
CA PRO A 141 15.13 -13.24 -14.58
C PRO A 141 13.97 -13.08 -15.56
N ILE A 142 12.96 -13.96 -15.49
CA ILE A 142 11.77 -13.85 -16.34
C ILE A 142 10.97 -12.60 -16.00
N ILE A 143 10.73 -12.36 -14.70
CA ILE A 143 10.01 -11.18 -14.25
C ILE A 143 10.78 -9.89 -14.59
N GLU A 144 12.10 -9.86 -14.41
CA GLU A 144 12.95 -8.73 -14.80
C GLU A 144 12.83 -8.39 -16.29
N VAL A 145 12.86 -9.42 -17.16
CA VAL A 145 12.65 -9.23 -18.61
C VAL A 145 11.25 -8.71 -18.89
N LEU A 146 10.22 -9.28 -18.28
CA LEU A 146 8.83 -8.82 -18.46
C LEU A 146 8.66 -7.37 -18.02
N ASN A 147 9.18 -7.00 -16.85
CA ASN A 147 9.13 -5.63 -16.37
C ASN A 147 9.86 -4.69 -17.32
N LYS A 148 11.04 -5.07 -17.82
CA LYS A 148 11.76 -4.25 -18.81
C LYS A 148 10.93 -4.04 -20.09
N ILE A 149 10.22 -5.06 -20.56
CA ILE A 149 9.32 -4.93 -21.71
C ILE A 149 8.16 -3.99 -21.38
N ILE A 150 7.54 -4.14 -20.20
CA ILE A 150 6.45 -3.26 -19.73
C ILE A 150 6.92 -1.81 -19.63
N PHE A 151 8.05 -1.56 -18.97
CA PHE A 151 8.65 -0.23 -18.82
C PHE A 151 8.85 0.48 -20.18
N ASN A 152 9.31 -0.26 -21.19
CA ASN A 152 9.53 0.31 -22.52
C ASN A 152 8.23 0.51 -23.32
N SER A 153 7.23 -0.34 -23.09
CA SER A 153 6.01 -0.41 -23.91
C SER A 153 4.88 0.48 -23.41
N PHE A 154 4.96 0.95 -22.17
CA PHE A 154 3.94 1.79 -21.54
C PHE A 154 4.33 3.27 -21.61
N GLU A 155 3.33 4.14 -21.69
CA GLU A 155 3.52 5.59 -21.79
C GLU A 155 3.85 6.22 -20.43
N TYR A 156 3.24 5.71 -19.35
CA TYR A 156 3.50 6.17 -17.98
C TYR A 156 3.72 5.00 -17.03
N ILE A 157 4.65 5.18 -16.09
CA ILE A 157 4.96 4.23 -15.03
C ILE A 157 4.72 4.90 -13.68
N LEU A 158 3.79 4.38 -12.89
CA LEU A 158 3.53 4.85 -11.53
C LEU A 158 4.29 3.98 -10.55
N VAL A 159 4.97 4.62 -9.60
CA VAL A 159 5.60 3.95 -8.46
C VAL A 159 5.24 4.71 -7.19
N PRO A 160 5.16 4.05 -6.03
CA PRO A 160 4.88 4.78 -4.80
C PRO A 160 6.09 5.52 -4.22
N ASN A 161 7.31 5.11 -4.56
CA ASN A 161 8.56 5.71 -4.09
C ASN A 161 9.64 5.62 -5.18
N GLU A 162 10.47 6.64 -5.34
CA GLU A 162 11.58 6.68 -6.30
C GLU A 162 12.66 5.65 -6.03
N GLN A 163 12.86 5.24 -4.77
CA GLN A 163 13.83 4.20 -4.43
C GLN A 163 13.54 2.89 -5.16
N ARG A 164 12.28 2.66 -5.56
CA ARG A 164 11.84 1.49 -6.34
C ARG A 164 12.32 1.51 -7.78
N LEU A 165 12.87 2.63 -8.28
CA LEU A 165 13.33 2.79 -9.65
C LEU A 165 14.74 2.27 -9.91
N LYS A 166 15.51 1.97 -8.85
CA LYS A 166 16.89 1.45 -8.96
C LYS A 166 16.99 0.20 -9.83
N TYR A 167 15.89 -0.55 -10.01
CA TYR A 167 15.84 -1.80 -10.77
C TYR A 167 15.52 -1.65 -12.27
N TYR A 168 14.96 -0.52 -12.71
CA TYR A 168 14.34 -0.41 -14.06
C TYR A 168 14.83 0.81 -14.87
N MET A 169 15.89 1.46 -14.41
CA MET A 169 16.40 2.72 -14.97
C MET A 169 16.67 2.63 -16.48
N ARG A 170 15.98 3.46 -17.29
CA ARG A 170 16.52 4.16 -18.48
C ARG A 170 15.78 5.45 -18.85
N ASP A 171 14.46 5.58 -18.63
CA ASP A 171 13.69 6.80 -18.96
C ASP A 171 12.97 7.36 -17.72
N HIS A 172 13.55 8.39 -17.10
CA HIS A 172 12.97 9.06 -15.93
C HIS A 172 11.66 9.80 -16.28
N ASP A 173 11.49 10.25 -17.53
CA ASP A 173 10.38 11.14 -17.91
C ASP A 173 9.00 10.46 -17.85
N LYS A 174 8.94 9.14 -18.07
CA LYS A 174 7.69 8.37 -18.00
C LYS A 174 7.28 8.03 -16.57
N VAL A 175 8.20 8.15 -15.62
CA VAL A 175 7.98 7.71 -14.24
C VAL A 175 7.32 8.81 -13.44
N LYS A 176 6.22 8.48 -12.75
CA LYS A 176 5.49 9.40 -11.87
C LYS A 176 5.33 8.76 -10.50
N VAL A 177 5.83 9.45 -9.48
CA VAL A 177 5.75 8.98 -8.09
C VAL A 177 4.38 9.33 -7.51
N ILE A 178 3.52 8.32 -7.38
CA ILE A 178 2.21 8.42 -6.74
C ILE A 178 2.28 7.64 -5.43
N ASN A 179 2.58 8.31 -4.32
CA ASN A 179 2.83 7.66 -3.04
C ASN A 179 1.55 7.09 -2.40
N ASN A 180 1.66 6.48 -1.21
CA ASN A 180 0.52 5.88 -0.52
C ASN A 180 -0.23 6.85 0.43
N ALA A 181 -0.05 8.17 0.29
CA ALA A 181 -0.80 9.18 1.05
C ALA A 181 -2.32 8.95 1.03
N PRO A 182 -2.96 8.86 2.21
CA PRO A 182 -4.39 8.59 2.25
C PRO A 182 -5.16 9.82 1.75
N ASP A 183 -6.32 9.56 1.14
CA ASP A 183 -7.27 10.59 0.72
C ASP A 183 -8.47 10.52 1.67
N ILE A 184 -8.42 11.33 2.73
CA ILE A 184 -9.34 11.25 3.87
C ILE A 184 -10.33 12.41 3.78
N GLU A 185 -11.60 12.09 3.52
CA GLU A 185 -12.70 13.07 3.50
C GLU A 185 -13.22 13.39 4.92
N LEU A 186 -12.75 12.66 5.94
CA LEU A 186 -13.20 12.80 7.33
C LEU A 186 -12.42 13.90 8.06
N ASN A 187 -13.15 14.78 8.73
CA ASN A 187 -12.57 15.76 9.66
C ASN A 187 -12.28 15.09 11.01
N ILE A 188 -11.17 14.35 11.09
CA ILE A 188 -10.72 13.67 12.30
C ILE A 188 -9.69 14.56 13.00
N LYS A 189 -9.96 14.92 14.26
CA LYS A 189 -9.01 15.68 15.08
C LYS A 189 -7.96 14.74 15.67
N SER A 190 -6.69 15.11 15.51
CA SER A 190 -5.57 14.41 16.14
C SER A 190 -5.58 14.66 17.66
N SER A 191 -5.39 13.61 18.45
CA SER A 191 -5.30 13.64 19.93
C SER A 191 -4.21 12.68 20.42
N ARG A 192 -3.96 12.59 21.73
CA ARG A 192 -2.93 11.71 22.31
C ARG A 192 -3.53 10.88 23.44
N ASN A 193 -3.46 9.57 23.33
CA ASN A 193 -3.99 8.62 24.33
C ASN A 193 -2.89 7.84 25.07
N GLY A 194 -1.62 8.15 24.81
CA GLY A 194 -0.44 7.53 25.41
C GLY A 194 -0.05 6.19 24.78
N ALA A 195 -0.70 5.76 23.70
CA ALA A 195 -0.46 4.45 23.09
C ALA A 195 0.41 4.52 21.83
N ILE A 196 1.14 3.43 21.61
CA ILE A 196 1.83 3.10 20.36
C ILE A 196 0.91 2.20 19.55
N LEU A 197 0.58 2.60 18.31
CA LEU A 197 -0.37 1.91 17.47
C LEU A 197 0.31 1.01 16.42
N TYR A 198 -0.16 -0.23 16.29
CA TYR A 198 0.08 -1.07 15.13
C TYR A 198 -1.24 -1.53 14.49
N CYS A 199 -1.47 -1.24 13.20
CA CYS A 199 -2.67 -1.69 12.45
C CYS A 199 -2.36 -2.48 11.16
N GLY A 200 -2.22 -3.79 11.16
CA GLY A 200 -1.91 -4.52 9.92
C GLY A 200 -1.87 -6.04 10.07
N THR A 201 -1.35 -6.74 9.06
CA THR A 201 -1.15 -8.20 9.15
C THR A 201 -0.26 -8.54 10.33
N LEU A 202 -0.65 -9.49 11.16
CA LEU A 202 0.08 -9.93 12.35
C LEU A 202 1.10 -11.01 11.98
N GLY A 203 2.00 -10.66 11.05
CA GLY A 203 3.03 -11.54 10.52
C GLY A 203 4.32 -11.54 11.34
N PRO A 204 5.13 -12.62 11.25
CA PRO A 204 6.41 -12.71 11.95
C PRO A 204 7.43 -11.65 11.51
N ASP A 205 7.33 -11.18 10.27
CA ASP A 205 8.17 -10.13 9.67
C ASP A 205 7.72 -8.71 10.03
N ARG A 206 6.69 -8.55 10.89
CA ARG A 206 6.03 -7.27 11.19
C ARG A 206 6.34 -6.72 12.58
N GLY A 207 7.34 -7.29 13.25
CA GLY A 207 7.77 -6.83 14.57
C GLY A 207 6.73 -7.01 15.69
N ILE A 208 5.74 -7.91 15.53
CA ILE A 208 4.75 -8.19 16.59
C ILE A 208 5.40 -8.86 17.80
N GLY A 209 6.33 -9.79 17.56
CA GLY A 209 7.11 -10.41 18.63
C GLY A 209 7.87 -9.38 19.49
N LEU A 210 8.40 -8.31 18.87
CA LEU A 210 9.06 -7.23 19.60
C LEU A 210 8.09 -6.46 20.50
N ILE A 211 6.82 -6.32 20.12
CA ILE A 211 5.78 -5.73 20.97
C ILE A 211 5.53 -6.63 22.17
N CYS A 212 5.34 -7.93 21.95
CA CYS A 212 5.15 -8.93 23.00
C CYS A 212 6.32 -8.94 24.00
N ASP A 213 7.55 -8.95 23.49
CA ASP A 213 8.74 -8.91 24.32
C ASP A 213 8.86 -7.58 25.08
N ALA A 214 8.46 -6.47 24.48
CA ALA A 214 8.57 -5.16 25.09
C ALA A 214 7.61 -4.98 26.28
N ILE A 215 6.38 -5.49 26.17
CA ILE A 215 5.42 -5.43 27.28
C ILE A 215 5.81 -6.36 28.45
N ASP A 216 6.56 -7.43 28.18
CA ASP A 216 7.11 -8.30 29.24
C ASP A 216 8.26 -7.64 30.01
N GLN A 217 8.96 -6.70 29.37
CA GLN A 217 10.20 -6.11 29.89
C GLN A 217 10.03 -4.70 30.46
N SER A 218 9.00 -3.95 30.03
CA SER A 218 8.70 -2.60 30.56
C SER A 218 7.21 -2.44 30.79
N CYS A 219 6.84 -1.84 31.93
CA CYS A 219 5.46 -1.49 32.28
C CYS A 219 5.01 -0.10 31.76
N ASN A 220 5.94 0.66 31.18
CA ASN A 220 5.72 2.06 30.78
C ASN A 220 5.10 2.20 29.38
N LEU A 221 5.19 1.15 28.56
CA LEU A 221 4.69 1.16 27.20
C LEU A 221 3.25 0.65 27.13
N LYS A 222 2.43 1.38 26.39
CA LYS A 222 1.06 0.98 26.05
C LYS A 222 0.95 0.78 24.55
N PHE A 223 0.45 -0.38 24.15
CA PHE A 223 0.26 -0.75 22.76
C PHE A 223 -1.22 -0.94 22.47
N ARG A 224 -1.62 -0.47 21.28
CA ARG A 224 -2.89 -0.82 20.66
C ARG A 224 -2.57 -1.53 19.35
N VAL A 225 -3.07 -2.75 19.20
CA VAL A 225 -2.73 -3.61 18.06
C VAL A 225 -4.01 -4.03 17.36
N ALA A 226 -4.13 -3.75 16.07
CA ALA A 226 -5.23 -4.19 15.22
C ALA A 226 -4.69 -4.99 14.04
N GLY A 227 -5.40 -6.04 13.65
CA GLY A 227 -4.92 -6.91 12.58
C GLY A 227 -5.54 -8.29 12.55
N TRP A 228 -4.93 -9.14 11.74
CA TRP A 228 -5.20 -10.58 11.66
C TRP A 228 -3.90 -11.30 11.24
N GLY A 229 -3.70 -12.54 11.68
CA GLY A 229 -2.53 -13.34 11.35
C GLY A 229 -2.06 -14.30 12.45
N PRO A 230 -0.89 -14.91 12.30
CA PRO A 230 -0.39 -15.93 13.23
C PRO A 230 -0.30 -15.51 14.71
N PHE A 231 -0.14 -14.22 15.01
CA PHE A 231 0.02 -13.72 16.39
C PHE A 231 -1.30 -13.42 17.13
N GLU A 232 -2.48 -13.65 16.54
CA GLU A 232 -3.77 -13.33 17.17
C GLU A 232 -3.94 -13.95 18.56
N ASN A 233 -3.68 -15.25 18.69
CA ASN A 233 -3.81 -15.96 19.96
C ASN A 233 -2.83 -15.44 21.02
N GLU A 234 -1.62 -15.04 20.60
CA GLU A 234 -0.62 -14.51 21.52
C GLU A 234 -1.03 -13.13 22.04
N LEU A 235 -1.55 -12.27 21.17
CA LEU A 235 -2.06 -10.95 21.57
C LEU A 235 -3.26 -11.07 22.51
N LEU A 236 -4.19 -11.99 22.24
CA LEU A 236 -5.35 -12.26 23.09
C LEU A 236 -4.93 -12.73 24.51
N GLN A 237 -3.90 -13.56 24.61
CA GLN A 237 -3.39 -14.03 25.91
C GLN A 237 -2.67 -12.93 26.71
N ARG A 238 -2.15 -11.91 26.02
CA ARG A 238 -1.39 -10.80 26.59
C ARG A 238 -2.23 -9.53 26.78
N GLU A 239 -3.52 -9.54 26.45
CA GLU A 239 -4.40 -8.39 26.67
C GLU A 239 -4.42 -7.96 28.14
N GLY A 240 -4.33 -6.65 28.37
CA GLY A 240 -4.26 -6.09 29.71
C GLY A 240 -4.09 -4.58 29.71
N SER A 241 -3.54 -4.04 30.80
CA SER A 241 -3.32 -2.59 30.97
C SER A 241 -2.33 -1.99 29.97
N GLN A 242 -1.43 -2.81 29.42
CA GLN A 242 -0.38 -2.39 28.49
C GLN A 242 -0.65 -2.76 27.04
N LEU A 243 -1.55 -3.71 26.78
CA LEU A 243 -1.83 -4.17 25.42
C LEU A 243 -3.34 -4.28 25.24
N THR A 244 -3.87 -3.55 24.25
CA THR A 244 -5.23 -3.72 23.76
C THR A 244 -5.20 -4.33 22.36
N TYR A 245 -5.82 -5.49 22.17
CA TYR A 245 -5.96 -6.10 20.86
C TYR A 245 -7.33 -5.78 20.27
N LEU A 246 -7.34 -4.94 19.23
CA LEU A 246 -8.55 -4.40 18.61
C LEU A 246 -9.18 -5.35 17.60
N ASN A 247 -8.63 -6.56 17.43
CA ASN A 247 -8.99 -7.49 16.36
C ASN A 247 -8.83 -6.85 14.97
N HIS A 248 -9.54 -7.39 13.97
CA HIS A 248 -9.64 -6.79 12.66
C HIS A 248 -10.67 -5.66 12.66
N ILE A 249 -10.21 -4.43 12.42
CA ILE A 249 -11.03 -3.23 12.32
C ILE A 249 -11.11 -2.73 10.87
N ASP A 250 -12.18 -2.03 10.52
CA ASP A 250 -12.29 -1.39 9.21
C ASP A 250 -11.35 -0.18 9.06
N TYR A 251 -11.19 0.30 7.83
CA TYR A 251 -10.25 1.37 7.54
C TYR A 251 -10.58 2.69 8.26
N THR A 252 -11.87 3.02 8.42
CA THR A 252 -12.28 4.21 9.16
C THR A 252 -11.78 4.15 10.60
N ASN A 253 -11.95 3.00 11.25
CA ASN A 253 -11.43 2.78 12.60
C ASN A 253 -9.89 2.78 12.65
N VAL A 254 -9.19 2.27 11.62
CA VAL A 254 -7.73 2.42 11.52
C VAL A 254 -7.32 3.90 11.55
N LEU A 255 -8.02 4.76 10.81
CA LEU A 255 -7.73 6.20 10.78
C LEU A 255 -8.02 6.88 12.13
N LEU A 256 -9.10 6.50 12.81
CA LEU A 256 -9.43 7.02 14.15
C LEU A 256 -8.34 6.64 15.17
N GLU A 257 -7.96 5.36 15.22
CA GLU A 257 -6.90 4.88 16.09
C GLU A 257 -5.57 5.58 15.80
N THR A 258 -5.26 5.80 14.52
CA THR A 258 -4.04 6.51 14.11
C THR A 258 -4.08 7.96 14.57
N ALA A 259 -5.22 8.64 14.48
CA ALA A 259 -5.38 10.02 14.93
C ALA A 259 -5.25 10.18 16.45
N GLU A 260 -5.58 9.16 17.24
CA GLU A 260 -5.57 9.21 18.70
C GLU A 260 -4.26 8.74 19.34
N CYS A 261 -3.44 7.96 18.63
CA CYS A 261 -2.19 7.42 19.17
C CYS A 261 -1.09 8.49 19.34
N ASP A 262 -0.06 8.15 20.11
CA ASP A 262 1.13 8.99 20.28
C ASP A 262 2.18 8.68 19.22
N PHE A 263 2.38 7.40 18.91
CA PHE A 263 3.32 6.91 17.91
C PHE A 263 2.68 5.85 17.01
N VAL A 264 3.06 5.83 15.74
CA VAL A 264 2.70 4.76 14.80
C VAL A 264 3.87 3.79 14.66
N TYR A 265 3.65 2.54 15.08
CA TYR A 265 4.61 1.45 14.95
C TYR A 265 4.57 0.87 13.53
N CYS A 266 5.64 1.13 12.78
CA CYS A 266 5.84 0.73 11.40
C CYS A 266 7.15 -0.07 11.24
N VAL A 267 7.33 -1.04 12.14
CA VAL A 267 8.53 -1.89 12.19
C VAL A 267 8.35 -3.11 11.30
N TYR A 268 9.41 -3.42 10.55
CA TYR A 268 9.54 -4.59 9.70
C TYR A 268 10.86 -5.29 9.97
N ASP A 269 10.91 -6.61 9.80
CA ASP A 269 12.15 -7.36 9.92
C ASP A 269 13.12 -7.02 8.76
N PRO A 270 14.30 -6.43 9.01
CA PRO A 270 15.24 -6.03 7.96
C PRO A 270 15.97 -7.22 7.31
N SER A 271 15.90 -8.42 7.90
CA SER A 271 16.44 -9.64 7.29
C SER A 271 15.64 -10.09 6.07
N ILE A 272 14.39 -9.65 5.97
CA ILE A 272 13.49 -9.95 4.86
C ILE A 272 13.69 -8.91 3.73
N SER A 273 14.19 -9.36 2.57
CA SER A 273 14.63 -8.46 1.49
C SER A 273 13.56 -7.47 1.03
N VAL A 274 12.30 -7.92 0.89
CA VAL A 274 11.19 -7.06 0.46
C VAL A 274 10.92 -5.90 1.41
N ASN A 275 11.25 -6.04 2.70
CA ASN A 275 11.03 -4.99 3.68
C ASN A 275 11.95 -3.79 3.47
N LYS A 276 13.10 -3.95 2.80
CA LYS A 276 14.02 -2.87 2.42
C LYS A 276 13.42 -1.88 1.41
N PHE A 277 12.35 -2.30 0.74
CA PHE A 277 11.64 -1.52 -0.28
C PHE A 277 10.17 -1.29 0.11
N SER A 278 9.87 -1.47 1.41
CA SER A 278 8.54 -1.26 1.93
C SER A 278 8.10 0.18 1.69
N ASP A 279 6.84 0.34 1.30
CA ASP A 279 6.20 1.66 1.20
C ASP A 279 4.84 1.59 1.90
N PRO A 280 4.86 1.53 3.24
CA PRO A 280 3.70 1.10 4.00
C PRO A 280 2.67 2.22 4.13
N ASN A 281 1.38 1.91 3.96
CA ASN A 281 0.30 2.90 4.13
C ASN A 281 0.37 3.62 5.49
N LYS A 282 0.70 2.90 6.57
CA LYS A 282 0.87 3.44 7.93
C LYS A 282 1.84 4.61 8.02
N PHE A 283 2.92 4.60 7.23
CA PHE A 283 3.87 5.70 7.20
C PHE A 283 3.19 6.99 6.76
N TYR A 284 2.37 6.90 5.71
CA TYR A 284 1.65 8.04 5.18
C TYR A 284 0.46 8.46 6.03
N GLU A 285 -0.24 7.50 6.65
CA GLU A 285 -1.32 7.78 7.61
C GLU A 285 -0.77 8.51 8.84
N ALA A 286 0.40 8.10 9.34
CA ALA A 286 1.08 8.79 10.43
C ALA A 286 1.44 10.23 10.05
N ILE A 287 2.02 10.44 8.86
CA ILE A 287 2.33 11.78 8.35
C ILE A 287 1.07 12.64 8.24
N TYR A 288 -0.03 12.08 7.70
CA TYR A 288 -1.29 12.79 7.59
C TYR A 288 -1.79 13.30 8.95
N PHE A 289 -1.74 12.46 9.99
CA PHE A 289 -2.22 12.81 11.34
C PHE A 289 -1.20 13.51 12.24
N GLY A 290 0.01 13.77 11.74
CA GLY A 290 1.07 14.40 12.55
C GLY A 290 1.64 13.46 13.61
N LYS A 291 1.70 12.14 13.35
CA LYS A 291 2.13 11.14 14.33
C LYS A 291 3.57 10.70 14.08
N PRO A 292 4.45 10.85 15.08
CA PRO A 292 5.80 10.29 15.00
C PRO A 292 5.80 8.79 14.76
N LEU A 293 6.77 8.34 13.97
CA LEU A 293 6.90 6.95 13.55
C LEU A 293 7.91 6.19 14.42
N ILE A 294 7.72 4.88 14.55
CA ILE A 294 8.75 3.95 15.04
C ILE A 294 9.03 2.95 13.92
N VAL A 295 10.27 2.90 13.44
CA VAL A 295 10.68 2.04 12.32
C VAL A 295 11.97 1.30 12.66
N ALA A 296 12.20 0.15 12.03
CA ALA A 296 13.46 -0.58 12.16
C ALA A 296 14.48 -0.12 11.13
N ARG A 297 15.74 -0.04 11.58
CA ARG A 297 16.89 0.21 10.73
C ARG A 297 17.02 -0.83 9.62
N GLY A 298 17.35 -0.40 8.41
CA GLY A 298 17.55 -1.26 7.25
C GLY A 298 16.26 -1.66 6.53
N THR A 299 15.20 -0.86 6.60
CA THR A 299 13.90 -1.10 5.95
C THR A 299 13.56 -0.09 4.83
N GLY A 300 14.51 0.78 4.48
CA GLY A 300 14.39 1.80 3.44
C GLY A 300 13.68 3.06 3.94
N ILE A 301 12.51 2.89 4.58
CA ILE A 301 11.76 4.01 5.19
C ILE A 301 12.48 4.61 6.40
N ASP A 302 13.38 3.86 7.05
CA ASP A 302 14.19 4.34 8.17
C ASP A 302 15.06 5.53 7.79
N LEU A 303 15.60 5.54 6.57
CA LEU A 303 16.36 6.67 6.05
C LEU A 303 15.51 7.94 5.97
N ILE A 304 14.26 7.82 5.54
CA ILE A 304 13.34 8.97 5.45
C ILE A 304 12.97 9.47 6.84
N VAL A 305 12.72 8.55 7.79
CA VAL A 305 12.36 8.90 9.18
C VAL A 305 13.52 9.61 9.87
N GLU A 306 14.75 9.11 9.70
CA GLU A 306 15.96 9.68 10.30
C GLU A 306 16.32 11.03 9.67
N GLU A 307 16.39 11.12 8.34
CA GLU A 307 16.76 12.35 7.62
C GLU A 307 15.77 13.49 7.87
N ALA A 308 14.48 13.19 7.92
CA ALA A 308 13.45 14.19 8.18
C ALA A 308 13.26 14.47 9.68
N GLY A 309 13.81 13.64 10.57
CA GLY A 309 13.59 13.73 12.02
C GLY A 309 12.10 13.68 12.37
N ILE A 310 11.39 12.66 11.89
CA ILE A 310 9.93 12.50 12.06
C ILE A 310 9.55 11.29 12.93
N GLY A 311 10.50 10.77 13.69
CA GLY A 311 10.28 9.60 14.52
C GLY A 311 11.57 8.95 15.00
N ILE A 312 11.44 7.70 15.42
CA ILE A 312 12.47 6.88 16.05
C ILE A 312 12.88 5.76 15.11
N VAL A 313 14.19 5.59 14.93
CA VAL A 313 14.78 4.44 14.24
C VAL A 313 15.42 3.52 15.27
N ILE A 314 14.91 2.29 15.38
CA ILE A 314 15.38 1.29 16.33
C ILE A 314 16.20 0.21 15.63
N ASP A 315 17.09 -0.44 16.39
CA ASP A 315 17.56 -1.76 16.00
C ASP A 315 16.40 -2.76 16.15
N TYR A 316 16.36 -3.83 15.34
CA TYR A 316 15.25 -4.80 15.35
C TYR A 316 15.32 -5.73 16.57
N ASN A 317 15.07 -5.19 17.76
CA ASN A 317 14.93 -5.89 19.03
C ASN A 317 14.12 -5.06 20.04
N SER A 318 13.49 -5.72 21.02
CA SER A 318 12.63 -5.08 22.02
C SER A 318 13.36 -4.14 22.97
N LYS A 319 14.63 -4.44 23.29
CA LYS A 319 15.46 -3.56 24.14
C LYS A 319 15.62 -2.17 23.50
N SER A 320 16.00 -2.12 22.23
CA SER A 320 16.14 -0.86 21.48
C SER A 320 14.81 -0.12 21.37
N LEU A 321 13.70 -0.84 21.18
CA LEU A 321 12.35 -0.27 21.21
C LEU A 321 12.05 0.43 22.55
N ILE A 322 12.26 -0.26 23.67
CA ILE A 322 12.01 0.27 25.00
C ILE A 322 12.88 1.49 25.28
N GLU A 323 14.19 1.34 25.16
CA GLU A 323 15.15 2.40 25.48
C GLU A 323 14.91 3.65 24.62
N SER A 324 14.58 3.47 23.33
CA SER A 324 14.35 4.60 22.44
C SER A 324 13.05 5.33 22.74
N VAL A 325 11.97 4.62 23.09
CA VAL A 325 10.69 5.28 23.42
C VAL A 325 10.77 5.95 24.80
N GLU A 326 11.35 5.30 25.80
CA GLU A 326 11.44 5.83 27.17
C GLU A 326 12.40 7.03 27.29
N SER A 327 13.35 7.18 26.36
CA SER A 327 14.27 8.32 26.33
C SER A 327 13.72 9.58 25.64
N ILE A 328 12.58 9.49 24.94
CA ILE A 328 11.97 10.65 24.27
C ILE A 328 11.47 11.66 25.29
N SER A 329 11.97 12.89 25.19
CA SER A 329 11.41 14.04 25.90
C SER A 329 10.23 14.64 25.15
N GLN A 330 9.43 15.47 25.83
CA GLN A 330 8.37 16.24 25.17
C GLN A 330 8.92 17.15 24.06
N LEU A 331 10.13 17.69 24.22
CA LEU A 331 10.78 18.52 23.21
C LEU A 331 11.13 17.72 21.94
N ASP A 332 11.61 16.49 22.10
CA ASP A 332 11.90 15.60 20.96
C ASP A 332 10.61 15.27 20.21
N TYR A 333 9.53 14.95 20.94
CA TYR A 333 8.22 14.69 20.37
C TYR A 333 7.69 15.90 19.56
N ASP A 334 7.73 17.09 20.15
CA ASP A 334 7.27 18.32 19.47
C ASP A 334 8.10 18.61 18.22
N THR A 335 9.40 18.31 18.25
CA THR A 335 10.29 18.41 17.09
C THR A 335 9.86 17.45 15.98
N PHE A 336 9.55 16.19 16.30
CA PHE A 336 9.03 15.23 15.32
C PHE A 336 7.73 15.73 14.68
N VAL A 337 6.78 16.22 15.47
CA VAL A 337 5.50 16.72 14.97
C VAL A 337 5.70 17.91 14.02
N ASN A 338 6.53 18.88 14.39
CA ASN A 338 6.84 20.04 13.55
C ASN A 338 7.47 19.62 12.21
N ASN A 339 8.39 18.65 12.23
CA ASN A 339 9.02 18.14 11.01
C ASN A 339 8.04 17.34 10.13
N ILE A 340 7.07 16.65 10.73
CA ILE A 340 6.01 15.95 9.98
C ILE A 340 5.15 16.96 9.20
N ASP A 341 4.85 18.11 9.77
CA ASP A 341 4.07 19.15 9.07
C ASP A 341 4.78 19.64 7.80
N LEU A 342 6.10 19.74 7.81
CA LEU A 342 6.89 20.02 6.60
C LEU A 342 6.83 18.86 5.60
N CYS A 343 6.78 17.62 6.08
CA CYS A 343 6.68 16.42 5.25
C CYS A 343 5.31 16.28 4.57
N LYS A 344 4.22 16.82 5.14
CA LYS A 344 2.88 16.78 4.53
C LYS A 344 2.85 17.41 3.13
N MET A 345 3.67 18.42 2.86
CA MET A 345 3.79 19.00 1.53
C MET A 345 4.37 18.02 0.49
N ARG A 346 5.24 17.11 0.93
CA ARG A 346 5.88 16.08 0.09
C ARG A 346 5.03 14.81 -0.04
N PHE A 347 4.21 14.52 0.97
CA PHE A 347 3.47 13.27 1.09
C PHE A 347 1.97 13.51 1.28
N SER A 348 1.30 14.05 0.26
CA SER A 348 -0.14 14.33 0.30
C SER A 348 -0.92 13.73 -0.88
N SER A 349 -2.21 13.48 -0.66
CA SER A 349 -3.15 13.13 -1.73
C SER A 349 -3.28 14.26 -2.76
N ALA A 350 -3.19 15.52 -2.33
CA ALA A 350 -3.22 16.68 -3.23
C ALA A 350 -2.07 16.64 -4.27
N LEU A 351 -0.83 16.40 -3.82
CA LEU A 351 0.30 16.27 -4.74
C LEU A 351 0.16 15.05 -5.66
N ASN A 352 -0.37 13.94 -5.15
CA ASN A 352 -0.68 12.78 -6.00
C ASN A 352 -1.72 13.14 -7.08
N ASN A 353 -2.75 13.91 -6.73
CA ASN A 353 -3.81 14.34 -7.64
C ASN A 353 -3.27 15.27 -8.73
N GLU A 354 -2.36 16.20 -8.41
CA GLU A 354 -1.68 17.04 -9.41
C GLU A 354 -0.92 16.19 -10.44
N LYS A 355 -0.14 15.20 -9.97
CA LYS A 355 0.58 14.28 -10.86
C LYS A 355 -0.37 13.42 -11.71
N LEU A 356 -1.48 12.96 -11.12
CA LEU A 356 -2.51 12.23 -11.87
C LEU A 356 -3.17 13.12 -12.93
N LYS A 357 -3.40 14.41 -12.64
CA LYS A 357 -3.91 15.37 -13.61
C LYS A 357 -2.98 15.48 -14.82
N GLU A 358 -1.68 15.58 -14.62
CA GLU A 358 -0.69 15.60 -15.71
C GLU A 358 -0.77 14.35 -16.60
N ILE A 359 -0.98 13.17 -15.99
CA ILE A 359 -1.05 11.89 -16.71
C ILE A 359 -2.31 11.78 -17.57
N TYR A 360 -3.46 12.22 -17.05
CA TYR A 360 -4.77 12.01 -17.67
C TYR A 360 -5.27 13.20 -18.53
N THR A 361 -4.52 14.30 -18.59
CA THR A 361 -4.76 15.44 -19.50
C THR A 361 -4.20 15.15 -20.88
#